data_AF-A0A1I6QNT2-F1
#
_entry.id   AF-A0A1I6QNT2-F1
#
_cell.length_a   1.000
_cell.length_b   1.000
_cell.length_c   1.000
_cell.angle_alpha   90.00
_cell.angle_beta   90.00
_cell.angle_gamma   90.00
#
_symmetry.space_group_name_H-M   'P 1'
#
loop_
_entity.id
_entity.type
_entity.pdbx_description
1 polymer ?
#
loop_
_entity_poly.entity_id
_entity_poly.type
_entity_poly.pdbx_seq_one_letter_code
_entity_poly.pdbx_strand_id
1 'polypeptide(L)'
;MPELSGSVSAAPRPPRGPRERGRFDWAGLRADLRGAVPDASLALLATGLIYWLLYARISSGTSATLSLMPHMENPAEYWMYWMCQAFGWSALLWAYITVVFGLLRSGPYPRWRWLPVTRLEKWHRTTSLTTIGLMFLHAAFFFGDQLRDNLTRWGTGRSLWTAFVDVFVPGGYATGTGRIAILIGLLALYLAIPLSLAFYLRHRTGSRMWVALHRFVIVVYVLSVWHTLLYGTNVWYDGTFRTLVWALQMPIAALILLRLLAPARPRERLRLRGHPLPVTVRLAGRLAVVATVLGLLAVLVTGVDGGRDPDDHGGTSPALWPERWVIWAGLLALTLALVAVAHRTRPAARKDRERDRDRDRPGAPAG
;
A
#
# COMPACT_ATOMS: atom_id res chain seq x y z
N MET A 1 -2.29 -4.99 77.20
CA MET A 1 -2.32 -4.07 76.05
C MET A 1 -3.04 -4.78 74.91
N PRO A 2 -4.18 -4.27 74.41
CA PRO A 2 -4.86 -4.83 73.25
C PRO A 2 -4.39 -4.14 71.95
N GLU A 3 -3.98 -4.93 70.95
CA GLU A 3 -3.66 -4.44 69.61
C GLU A 3 -4.94 -4.19 68.80
N LEU A 4 -5.05 -2.96 68.27
CA LEU A 4 -6.11 -2.49 67.40
C LEU A 4 -5.84 -2.94 65.95
N SER A 5 -6.60 -3.92 65.46
CA SER A 5 -6.64 -4.28 64.04
C SER A 5 -7.53 -3.29 63.27
N GLY A 6 -6.90 -2.30 62.62
CA GLY A 6 -7.55 -1.35 61.73
C GLY A 6 -7.76 -1.95 60.33
N SER A 7 -9.00 -2.34 60.02
CA SER A 7 -9.39 -2.71 58.66
C SER A 7 -9.59 -1.45 57.80
N VAL A 8 -8.66 -1.20 56.88
CA VAL A 8 -8.81 -0.13 55.87
C VAL A 8 -9.81 -0.62 54.82
N SER A 9 -11.05 -0.16 54.95
CA SER A 9 -12.12 -0.35 53.97
C SER A 9 -11.74 0.33 52.65
N ALA A 10 -11.38 -0.48 51.64
CA ALA A 10 -11.05 0.01 50.31
C ALA A 10 -12.32 0.52 49.62
N ALA A 11 -12.39 1.84 49.42
CA ALA A 11 -13.50 2.48 48.73
C ALA A 11 -13.72 1.89 47.31
N PRO A 12 -14.99 1.70 46.86
CA PRO A 12 -15.28 1.18 45.54
C PRO A 12 -14.76 2.13 44.46
N ARG A 13 -13.95 1.62 43.53
CA ARG A 13 -13.54 2.38 42.34
C ARG A 13 -14.79 2.73 41.52
N PRO A 14 -14.94 3.99 41.06
CA PRO A 14 -16.09 4.37 40.27
C PRO A 14 -16.14 3.54 38.97
N PRO A 15 -17.34 3.12 38.53
CA PRO A 15 -17.51 2.37 37.29
C PRO A 15 -16.95 3.20 36.14
N ARG A 16 -15.97 2.65 35.43
CA ARG A 16 -15.50 3.22 34.17
C ARG A 16 -16.69 3.31 33.23
N GLY A 17 -17.16 4.53 33.00
CA GLY A 17 -18.30 4.81 32.13
C GLY A 17 -18.15 4.15 30.75
N PRO A 18 -19.25 3.99 30.00
CA PRO A 18 -19.23 3.30 28.72
C PRO A 18 -18.24 4.01 27.81
N ARG A 19 -17.05 3.41 27.61
CA ARG A 19 -16.08 3.85 26.60
C ARG A 19 -16.87 4.02 25.32
N GLU A 20 -16.84 5.21 24.72
CA GLU A 20 -17.50 5.53 23.46
C GLU A 20 -17.12 4.49 22.39
N ARG A 21 -17.93 3.43 22.28
CA ARG A 21 -17.74 2.35 21.33
C ARG A 21 -18.28 2.85 19.99
N GLY A 22 -17.44 3.47 19.17
CA GLY A 22 -17.77 3.61 17.74
C GLY A 22 -17.16 4.76 16.94
N ARG A 23 -16.38 5.67 17.54
CA ARG A 23 -15.81 6.82 16.83
C ARG A 23 -14.43 6.53 16.24
N PHE A 24 -14.10 7.23 15.16
CA PHE A 24 -12.76 7.23 14.55
C PHE A 24 -11.72 7.75 15.56
N ASP A 25 -10.57 7.10 15.66
CA ASP A 25 -9.49 7.46 16.59
C ASP A 25 -8.68 8.67 16.09
N TRP A 26 -9.31 9.85 16.15
CA TRP A 26 -8.71 11.12 15.76
C TRP A 26 -7.49 11.48 16.60
N ALA A 27 -7.51 11.14 17.90
CA ALA A 27 -6.39 11.37 18.80
C ALA A 27 -5.16 10.56 18.38
N GLY A 28 -5.36 9.27 18.07
CA GLY A 28 -4.33 8.39 17.52
C GLY A 28 -3.78 8.90 16.19
N LEU A 29 -4.64 9.32 15.26
CA LEU A 29 -4.20 9.89 13.98
C LEU A 29 -3.36 11.14 14.18
N ARG A 30 -3.79 12.06 15.04
CA ARG A 30 -3.04 13.30 15.33
C ARG A 30 -1.68 12.99 15.96
N ALA A 31 -1.60 12.00 16.85
CA ALA A 31 -0.34 11.58 17.45
C ALA A 31 0.61 10.98 16.42
N ASP A 32 0.11 10.15 15.51
CA ASP A 32 0.91 9.56 14.44
C ASP A 32 1.36 10.60 13.41
N LEU A 33 0.49 11.54 13.02
CA LEU A 33 0.86 12.63 12.11
C LEU A 33 1.98 13.50 12.69
N ARG A 34 1.92 13.83 13.97
CA ARG A 34 3.03 14.52 14.67
C ARG A 34 4.28 13.65 14.70
N GLY A 35 4.13 12.36 14.97
CA GLY A 35 5.23 11.40 14.97
C GLY A 35 5.84 11.17 13.58
N ALA A 36 5.10 11.45 12.52
CA ALA A 36 5.53 11.30 11.13
C ALA A 36 6.34 12.49 10.63
N VAL A 37 6.35 13.64 11.32
CA VAL A 37 7.10 14.83 10.88
C VAL A 37 8.57 14.53 10.56
N PRO A 38 9.36 13.86 11.43
CA PRO A 38 10.76 13.57 11.11
C PRO A 38 10.92 12.64 9.89
N ASP A 39 10.01 11.67 9.76
CA ASP A 39 10.00 10.72 8.64
C ASP A 39 9.62 11.40 7.32
N ALA A 40 8.61 12.28 7.35
CA ALA A 40 8.20 13.10 6.21
C ALA A 40 9.29 14.09 5.81
N SER A 41 10.00 14.71 6.77
CA SER A 41 11.14 15.57 6.47
C SER A 41 12.25 14.79 5.75
N LEU A 42 12.57 13.58 6.22
CA LEU A 42 13.54 12.72 5.54
C LEU A 42 13.06 12.34 4.12
N ALA A 43 11.76 12.07 3.96
CA ALA A 43 11.17 11.80 2.66
C ALA A 43 11.26 12.98 1.71
N LEU A 44 11.04 14.20 2.19
CA LEU A 44 11.16 15.41 1.38
C LEU A 44 12.62 15.70 1.01
N LEU A 45 13.57 15.45 1.90
CA LEU A 45 15.00 15.53 1.56
C LEU A 45 15.39 14.51 0.47
N ALA A 46 14.94 13.26 0.60
CA ALA A 46 15.15 12.25 -0.43
C ALA A 46 14.49 12.64 -1.76
N THR A 47 13.27 13.19 -1.71
CA THR A 47 12.56 13.72 -2.88
C THR A 47 13.33 14.84 -3.55
N GLY A 48 13.86 15.80 -2.79
CA GLY A 48 14.71 16.88 -3.31
C GLY A 48 15.99 16.36 -3.95
N LEU A 49 16.63 15.35 -3.36
CA LEU A 49 17.83 14.71 -3.94
C LEU A 49 17.51 13.97 -5.24
N ILE A 50 16.39 13.24 -5.30
CA ILE A 50 15.94 12.57 -6.52
C ILE A 50 15.60 13.61 -7.60
N TYR A 51 14.88 14.68 -7.24
CA TYR A 51 14.58 15.78 -8.16
C TYR A 51 15.87 16.38 -8.74
N TRP A 52 16.83 16.71 -7.89
CA TRP A 52 18.12 17.24 -8.31
C TRP A 52 18.87 16.28 -9.25
N LEU A 53 18.89 14.99 -8.93
CA LEU A 53 19.50 13.97 -9.78
C LEU A 53 18.82 13.90 -11.16
N LEU A 54 17.48 13.87 -11.20
CA LEU A 54 16.71 13.86 -12.45
C LEU A 54 17.00 15.12 -13.27
N TYR A 55 16.98 16.29 -12.63
CA TYR A 55 17.29 17.58 -13.25
C TYR A 55 18.69 17.57 -13.87
N ALA A 56 19.71 17.17 -13.11
CA ALA A 56 21.09 17.11 -13.57
C ALA A 56 21.29 16.13 -14.74
N ARG A 57 20.59 14.99 -14.74
CA ARG A 57 20.63 14.02 -15.85
C ARG A 57 19.98 14.55 -17.12
N ILE A 58 18.90 15.33 -17.00
CA ILE A 58 18.26 15.99 -18.13
C ILE A 58 19.16 17.11 -18.68
N SER A 59 19.67 17.98 -17.81
CA SER A 59 20.58 19.07 -18.21
C SER A 59 21.87 18.58 -18.87
N SER A 60 22.33 17.38 -18.53
CA SER A 60 23.53 16.76 -19.13
C SER A 60 23.23 15.91 -20.38
N GLY A 61 21.96 15.76 -20.78
CA GLY A 61 21.59 14.93 -21.93
C GLY A 61 21.68 13.41 -21.66
N THR A 62 21.94 12.97 -20.43
CA THR A 62 22.21 11.56 -20.07
C THR A 62 20.96 10.79 -19.63
N SER A 63 19.79 11.41 -19.70
CA SER A 63 18.52 10.81 -19.28
C SER A 63 17.84 10.07 -20.43
N ALA A 64 17.47 8.81 -20.19
CA ALA A 64 16.67 8.01 -21.13
C ALA A 64 15.31 8.65 -21.45
N THR A 65 14.81 9.54 -20.58
CA THR A 65 13.57 10.28 -20.84
C THR A 65 13.67 11.14 -22.09
N LEU A 66 14.85 11.67 -22.43
CA LEU A 66 15.03 12.52 -23.62
C LEU A 66 14.82 11.74 -24.92
N SER A 67 15.10 10.44 -24.93
CA SER A 67 14.82 9.56 -26.06
C SER A 67 13.31 9.32 -26.26
N LEU A 68 12.51 9.39 -25.19
CA LEU A 68 11.06 9.13 -25.22
C LEU A 68 10.23 10.40 -25.36
N MET A 69 10.71 11.48 -24.75
CA MET A 69 10.04 12.77 -24.67
C MET A 69 11.07 13.86 -25.00
N PRO A 70 11.53 13.98 -26.27
CA PRO A 70 12.58 14.94 -26.64
C PRO A 70 12.22 16.39 -26.32
N HIS A 71 10.93 16.73 -26.41
CA HIS A 71 10.41 18.05 -26.04
C HIS A 71 10.66 18.44 -24.58
N MET A 72 10.99 17.49 -23.69
CA MET A 72 11.32 17.75 -22.29
C MET A 72 12.80 18.08 -22.03
N GLU A 73 13.55 18.46 -23.07
CA GLU A 73 14.96 18.84 -22.97
C GLU A 73 15.23 20.02 -22.03
N ASN A 74 14.24 20.89 -21.82
CA ASN A 74 14.34 22.01 -20.89
C ASN A 74 13.77 21.64 -19.51
N PRO A 75 14.60 21.29 -18.52
CA PRO A 75 14.10 20.82 -17.23
C PRO A 75 13.46 21.93 -16.40
N ALA A 76 13.80 23.21 -16.64
CA ALA A 76 13.20 24.34 -15.95
C ALA A 76 11.74 24.57 -16.40
N GLU A 77 11.45 24.34 -17.68
CA GLU A 77 10.09 24.45 -18.21
C GLU A 77 9.17 23.33 -17.69
N TYR A 78 9.69 22.10 -17.61
CA TYR A 78 8.94 20.91 -17.18
C TYR A 78 9.18 20.53 -15.71
N TRP A 79 9.51 21.50 -14.85
CA TRP A 79 9.85 21.25 -13.43
C TRP A 79 8.74 20.51 -12.65
N MET A 80 7.46 20.75 -12.99
CA MET A 80 6.32 20.07 -12.35
C MET A 80 6.30 18.57 -12.65
N TYR A 81 6.64 18.20 -13.90
CA TYR A 81 6.80 16.80 -14.30
C TYR A 81 7.95 16.14 -13.55
N TRP A 82 9.10 16.80 -13.41
CA TRP A 82 10.23 16.25 -12.66
C TRP A 82 9.94 16.13 -11.16
N MET A 83 9.18 17.06 -10.60
CA MET A 83 8.71 16.98 -9.22
C MET A 83 7.74 15.82 -9.03
N CYS A 84 6.80 15.63 -9.97
CA CYS A 84 5.93 14.46 -10.02
C CYS A 84 6.76 13.16 -10.01
N GLN A 85 7.76 13.04 -10.89
CA GLN A 85 8.65 11.88 -10.93
C GLN A 85 9.39 11.67 -9.60
N ALA A 86 9.94 12.72 -9.01
CA ALA A 86 10.64 12.65 -7.73
C ALA A 86 9.72 12.14 -6.59
N PHE A 87 8.50 12.67 -6.50
CA PHE A 87 7.51 12.18 -5.53
C PHE A 87 7.12 10.72 -5.80
N GLY A 88 7.01 10.31 -7.07
CA GLY A 88 6.71 8.93 -7.44
C GLY A 88 7.78 7.94 -6.97
N TRP A 89 9.06 8.24 -7.21
CA TRP A 89 10.19 7.43 -6.74
C TRP A 89 10.30 7.41 -5.22
N SER A 90 10.14 8.56 -4.57
CA SER A 90 10.11 8.63 -3.10
C SER A 90 8.95 7.82 -2.53
N ALA A 91 7.76 7.92 -3.11
CA ALA A 91 6.59 7.14 -2.69
C ALA A 91 6.86 5.63 -2.80
N LEU A 92 7.45 5.17 -3.90
CA LEU A 92 7.79 3.75 -4.08
C LEU A 92 8.84 3.29 -3.06
N LEU A 93 9.87 4.10 -2.79
CA LEU A 93 10.90 3.80 -1.80
C LEU A 93 10.31 3.73 -0.39
N TRP A 94 9.49 4.69 0.01
CA TRP A 94 8.81 4.67 1.32
C TRP A 94 7.81 3.51 1.42
N ALA A 95 7.10 3.19 0.33
CA ALA A 95 6.23 2.03 0.26
C ALA A 95 7.01 0.72 0.48
N TYR A 96 8.17 0.58 -0.16
CA TYR A 96 9.08 -0.56 0.06
C TYR A 96 9.49 -0.67 1.53
N ILE A 97 9.98 0.44 2.11
CA ILE A 97 10.44 0.49 3.51
C ILE A 97 9.30 0.11 4.48
N THR A 98 8.10 0.68 4.31
CA THR A 98 6.98 0.37 5.21
C THR A 98 6.49 -1.06 5.08
N VAL A 99 6.51 -1.65 3.88
CA VAL A 99 6.17 -3.08 3.67
C VAL A 99 7.19 -3.97 4.38
N VAL A 100 8.49 -3.67 4.26
CA VAL A 100 9.54 -4.39 4.99
C VAL A 100 9.29 -4.30 6.50
N PHE A 101 8.99 -3.12 7.04
CA PHE A 101 8.66 -2.98 8.47
C PHE A 101 7.42 -3.77 8.87
N GLY A 102 6.36 -3.77 8.04
CA GLY A 102 5.15 -4.56 8.29
C GLY A 102 5.39 -6.07 8.26
N LEU A 103 6.24 -6.56 7.36
CA LEU A 103 6.61 -7.97 7.27
C LEU A 103 7.50 -8.40 8.45
N LEU A 104 8.52 -7.61 8.79
CA LEU A 104 9.38 -7.86 9.94
C LEU A 104 8.59 -7.88 11.26
N ARG A 105 7.57 -7.02 11.39
CA ARG A 105 6.68 -7.00 12.56
C ARG A 105 5.83 -8.26 12.68
N SER A 106 5.42 -8.83 11.54
CA SER A 106 4.44 -9.92 11.49
C SER A 106 5.03 -11.32 11.30
N GLY A 107 6.33 -11.42 11.03
CA GLY A 107 7.08 -12.67 10.85
C GLY A 107 7.73 -13.21 12.12
N PRO A 108 8.47 -14.35 12.01
CA PRO A 108 9.33 -14.84 13.08
C PRO A 108 10.40 -13.80 13.38
N TYR A 109 10.27 -13.16 14.55
CA TYR A 109 11.10 -12.04 14.90
C TYR A 109 12.56 -12.49 15.05
N PRO A 110 13.52 -11.88 14.31
CA PRO A 110 14.93 -12.10 14.56
C PRO A 110 15.20 -11.75 16.02
N ARG A 111 15.92 -12.58 16.79
CA ARG A 111 16.23 -12.36 18.21
C ARG A 111 17.09 -11.09 18.48
N TRP A 112 17.21 -10.19 17.51
CA TRP A 112 17.96 -8.96 17.62
C TRP A 112 17.34 -8.04 18.66
N ARG A 113 18.04 -7.89 19.78
CA ARG A 113 17.61 -7.10 20.94
C ARG A 113 17.49 -5.59 20.66
N TRP A 114 17.97 -5.11 19.50
CA TRP A 114 18.11 -3.67 19.21
C TRP A 114 16.90 -3.03 18.52
N LEU A 115 15.92 -3.80 18.02
CA LEU A 115 14.82 -3.27 17.19
C LEU A 115 13.41 -3.55 17.75
N PRO A 116 13.09 -3.13 18.99
CA PRO A 116 11.87 -3.55 19.71
C PRO A 116 10.60 -3.40 18.86
N VAL A 117 9.68 -4.37 18.99
CA VAL A 117 8.43 -4.46 18.21
C VAL A 117 7.61 -3.15 18.24
N THR A 118 7.60 -2.46 19.38
CA THR A 118 6.91 -1.19 19.56
C THR A 118 7.48 -0.06 18.69
N ARG A 119 8.80 -0.04 18.50
CA ARG A 119 9.49 0.92 17.62
C ARG A 119 9.21 0.60 16.16
N LEU A 120 9.27 -0.68 15.78
CA LEU A 120 8.94 -1.12 14.42
C LEU A 120 7.49 -0.82 14.05
N GLU A 121 6.56 -1.00 15.00
CA GLU A 121 5.16 -0.59 14.84
C GLU A 121 5.02 0.92 14.62
N LYS A 122 5.72 1.73 15.41
CA LYS A 122 5.70 3.19 15.25
C LYS A 122 6.23 3.59 13.88
N TRP A 123 7.38 3.06 13.48
CA TRP A 123 7.98 3.34 12.17
C TRP A 123 7.08 2.93 11.02
N HIS A 124 6.48 1.74 11.06
CA HIS A 124 5.52 1.30 10.05
C HIS A 124 4.32 2.25 9.95
N ARG A 125 3.77 2.73 11.08
CA ARG A 125 2.63 3.67 11.08
C ARG A 125 3.02 5.02 10.46
N THR A 126 4.15 5.60 10.88
CA THR A 126 4.59 6.90 10.37
C THR A 126 4.98 6.83 8.90
N THR A 127 5.79 5.85 8.50
CA THR A 127 6.18 5.64 7.09
C THR A 127 4.99 5.37 6.19
N SER A 128 3.96 4.67 6.67
CA SER A 128 2.72 4.46 5.88
C SER A 128 1.96 5.76 5.63
N LEU A 129 1.86 6.65 6.63
CA LEU A 129 1.23 7.97 6.45
C LEU A 129 2.04 8.83 5.48
N THR A 130 3.37 8.85 5.62
CA THR A 130 4.26 9.54 4.70
C THR A 130 4.13 9.01 3.29
N THR A 131 4.07 7.68 3.11
CA THR A 131 3.87 7.04 1.80
C THR A 131 2.60 7.56 1.10
N ILE A 132 1.46 7.59 1.82
CA ILE A 132 0.20 8.10 1.26
C ILE A 132 0.33 9.58 0.89
N GLY A 133 1.00 10.37 1.73
CA GLY A 133 1.28 11.78 1.44
C GLY A 133 2.11 11.97 0.16
N LEU A 134 3.18 11.18 -0.01
CA LEU A 134 4.01 11.21 -1.21
C LEU A 134 3.24 10.75 -2.46
N MET A 135 2.43 9.68 -2.36
CA MET A 135 1.58 9.22 -3.46
C MET A 135 0.56 10.29 -3.87
N PHE A 136 -0.04 10.99 -2.90
CA PHE A 136 -0.95 12.09 -3.17
C PHE A 136 -0.23 13.26 -3.83
N LEU A 137 0.94 13.66 -3.32
CA LEU A 137 1.74 14.74 -3.91
C LEU A 137 2.22 14.39 -5.33
N HIS A 138 2.59 13.14 -5.59
CA HIS A 138 2.88 12.63 -6.93
C HIS A 138 1.70 12.89 -7.89
N ALA A 139 0.49 12.46 -7.51
CA ALA A 139 -0.71 12.72 -8.31
C ALA A 139 -1.03 14.23 -8.42
N ALA A 140 -0.85 15.00 -7.35
CA ALA A 140 -1.12 16.45 -7.36
C ALA A 140 -0.17 17.23 -8.27
N PHE A 141 1.12 16.89 -8.31
CA PHE A 141 2.07 17.49 -9.24
C PHE A 141 1.78 17.10 -10.68
N PHE A 142 1.38 15.85 -10.94
CA PHE A 142 0.93 15.45 -12.28
C PHE A 142 -0.32 16.22 -12.72
N PHE A 143 -1.30 16.37 -11.83
CA PHE A 143 -2.47 17.20 -12.07
C PHE A 143 -2.11 18.65 -12.37
N GLY A 144 -1.18 19.22 -11.61
CA GLY A 144 -0.69 20.58 -11.85
C GLY A 144 0.00 20.73 -13.21
N ASP A 145 0.80 19.75 -13.63
CA ASP A 145 1.46 19.75 -14.94
C ASP A 145 0.43 19.65 -16.08
N GLN A 146 -0.57 18.76 -15.96
CA GLN A 146 -1.68 18.67 -16.92
C GLN A 146 -2.49 19.97 -16.98
N LEU A 147 -2.77 20.59 -15.83
CA LEU A 147 -3.49 21.85 -15.77
C LEU A 147 -2.70 22.98 -16.46
N ARG A 148 -1.40 23.07 -16.19
CA ARG A 148 -0.49 24.04 -16.83
C ARG A 148 -0.51 23.87 -18.35
N ASP A 149 -0.33 22.65 -18.84
CA ASP A 149 -0.34 22.35 -20.29
C ASP A 149 -1.70 22.70 -20.91
N ASN A 150 -2.79 22.27 -20.27
CA ASN A 150 -4.16 22.53 -20.76
C ASN A 150 -4.50 24.03 -20.82
N LEU A 151 -4.01 24.84 -19.88
CA LEU A 151 -4.23 26.29 -19.87
C LEU A 151 -3.61 27.02 -21.07
N THR A 152 -2.61 26.43 -21.72
CA THR A 152 -2.05 26.98 -22.97
C THR A 152 -2.97 26.75 -24.18
N ARG A 153 -3.90 25.80 -24.08
CA ARG A 153 -4.76 25.34 -25.20
C ARG A 153 -6.21 25.74 -25.05
N TRP A 154 -6.74 25.75 -23.82
CA TRP A 154 -8.17 25.93 -23.53
C TRP A 154 -8.43 26.88 -22.36
N GLY A 155 -9.67 27.34 -22.22
CA GLY A 155 -10.10 28.15 -21.07
C GLY A 155 -10.09 27.39 -19.74
N THR A 156 -9.94 28.13 -18.63
CA THR A 156 -9.68 27.62 -17.28
C THR A 156 -10.60 26.48 -16.84
N GLY A 157 -11.91 26.60 -17.04
CA GLY A 157 -12.87 25.58 -16.60
C GLY A 157 -12.68 24.23 -17.31
N ARG A 158 -12.45 24.26 -18.63
CA ARG A 158 -12.18 23.05 -19.42
C ARG A 158 -10.81 22.45 -19.06
N SER A 159 -9.81 23.28 -18.84
CA SER A 159 -8.45 22.85 -18.47
C SER A 159 -8.44 22.14 -17.11
N LEU A 160 -9.16 22.69 -16.13
CA LEU A 160 -9.32 22.10 -14.80
C LEU A 160 -10.05 20.75 -14.86
N TRP A 161 -11.18 20.70 -15.55
CA TRP A 161 -11.96 19.47 -15.66
C TRP A 161 -11.20 18.36 -16.38
N THR A 162 -10.54 18.69 -17.49
CA THR A 162 -9.78 17.70 -18.27
C THR A 162 -8.58 17.18 -17.48
N ALA A 163 -7.82 18.05 -16.80
CA ALA A 163 -6.73 17.62 -15.92
C ALA A 163 -7.24 16.74 -14.78
N PHE A 164 -8.41 17.04 -14.22
CA PHE A 164 -9.02 16.22 -13.18
C PHE A 164 -9.39 14.82 -13.70
N VAL A 165 -10.02 14.73 -14.88
CA VAL A 165 -10.37 13.45 -15.51
C VAL A 165 -9.12 12.63 -15.82
N ASP A 166 -8.09 13.27 -16.37
CA ASP A 166 -6.83 12.61 -16.74
C ASP A 166 -6.10 12.00 -15.53
N VAL A 167 -6.18 12.64 -14.36
CA VAL A 167 -5.35 12.28 -13.19
C VAL A 167 -6.12 11.57 -12.08
N PHE A 168 -7.41 11.86 -11.91
CA PHE A 168 -8.20 11.36 -10.79
C PHE A 168 -9.38 10.48 -11.20
N VAL A 169 -9.73 10.36 -12.47
CA VAL A 169 -10.80 9.45 -12.90
C VAL A 169 -10.20 8.15 -13.44
N PRO A 170 -10.46 6.98 -12.82
CA PRO A 170 -9.99 5.70 -13.32
C PRO A 170 -10.37 5.47 -14.79
N GLY A 171 -9.37 5.36 -15.66
CA GLY A 171 -9.55 5.17 -17.11
C GLY A 171 -9.77 6.46 -17.91
N GLY A 172 -9.74 7.64 -17.28
CA GLY A 172 -9.86 8.94 -17.93
C GLY A 172 -8.67 9.27 -18.84
N TYR A 173 -7.45 8.92 -18.43
CA TYR A 173 -6.25 9.15 -19.25
C TYR A 173 -6.29 8.35 -20.56
N ALA A 174 -6.14 9.05 -21.67
CA ALA A 174 -6.48 8.54 -22.99
C ALA A 174 -5.29 8.22 -23.91
N THR A 175 -4.02 8.38 -23.49
CA THR A 175 -2.87 8.25 -24.40
C THR A 175 -1.83 7.22 -23.96
N GLY A 176 -1.19 6.57 -24.96
CA GLY A 176 -0.04 5.69 -24.81
C GLY A 176 -0.17 4.57 -23.76
N THR A 177 0.98 4.19 -23.19
CA THR A 177 1.11 3.30 -22.02
C THR A 177 0.46 3.88 -20.76
N GLY A 178 0.33 5.21 -20.68
CA GLY A 178 -0.31 5.91 -19.57
C GLY A 178 -1.73 5.42 -19.32
N ARG A 179 -2.46 5.01 -20.37
CA ARG A 179 -3.82 4.44 -20.26
C ARG A 179 -3.96 3.35 -19.21
N ILE A 180 -2.97 2.45 -19.11
CA ILE A 180 -2.98 1.33 -18.16
C ILE A 180 -2.23 1.71 -16.90
N ALA A 181 -1.05 2.31 -17.05
CA ALA A 181 -0.21 2.58 -15.90
C ALA A 181 -0.83 3.59 -14.95
N ILE A 182 -1.40 4.69 -15.46
CA ILE A 182 -2.09 5.68 -14.64
C ILE A 182 -3.30 5.02 -13.97
N LEU A 183 -4.10 4.21 -14.69
CA LEU A 183 -5.22 3.47 -14.11
C LEU A 183 -4.79 2.63 -12.89
N ILE A 184 -3.75 1.80 -13.00
CA ILE A 184 -3.31 0.98 -11.87
C ILE A 184 -2.68 1.82 -10.73
N GLY A 185 -2.03 2.95 -11.05
CA GLY A 185 -1.53 3.91 -10.07
C GLY A 185 -2.67 4.56 -9.28
N LEU A 186 -3.75 4.96 -9.95
CA LEU A 186 -4.97 5.45 -9.28
C LEU A 186 -5.59 4.36 -8.38
N LEU A 187 -5.69 3.12 -8.87
CA LEU A 187 -6.21 2.02 -8.05
C LEU A 187 -5.33 1.81 -6.81
N ALA A 188 -4.00 1.89 -6.93
CA ALA A 188 -3.09 1.82 -5.79
C ALA A 188 -3.37 2.96 -4.80
N LEU A 189 -3.46 4.21 -5.26
CA LEU A 189 -3.78 5.38 -4.40
C LEU A 189 -5.13 5.22 -3.70
N TYR A 190 -6.17 4.83 -4.43
CA TYR A 190 -7.53 4.66 -3.93
C TYR A 190 -7.69 3.50 -2.97
N LEU A 191 -6.85 2.46 -3.08
CA LEU A 191 -6.79 1.39 -2.09
C LEU A 191 -5.94 1.78 -0.87
N ALA A 192 -4.83 2.50 -1.08
CA ALA A 192 -3.89 2.90 -0.03
C ALA A 192 -4.57 3.72 1.07
N ILE A 193 -5.37 4.73 0.67
CA ILE A 193 -6.05 5.65 1.59
C ILE A 193 -6.98 4.90 2.56
N PRO A 194 -8.04 4.19 2.11
CA PRO A 194 -8.97 3.52 3.01
C PRO A 194 -8.32 2.37 3.79
N LEU A 195 -7.45 1.56 3.18
CA LEU A 195 -6.83 0.43 3.86
C LEU A 195 -5.89 0.87 4.99
N SER A 196 -5.22 2.01 4.81
CA SER A 196 -4.32 2.56 5.84
C SER A 196 -5.11 3.27 6.94
N LEU A 197 -6.10 4.09 6.57
CA LEU A 197 -6.94 4.80 7.54
C LEU A 197 -7.87 3.87 8.33
N ALA A 198 -8.15 2.67 7.83
CA ALA A 198 -8.92 1.64 8.54
C ALA A 198 -8.31 1.28 9.91
N PHE A 199 -7.02 1.52 10.14
CA PHE A 199 -6.37 1.36 11.44
C PHE A 199 -7.00 2.24 12.54
N TYR A 200 -7.41 3.46 12.21
CA TYR A 200 -8.06 4.39 13.15
C TYR A 200 -9.54 4.08 13.35
N LEU A 201 -10.10 3.21 12.51
CA LEU A 201 -11.44 2.65 12.67
C LEU A 201 -11.44 1.30 13.40
N ARG A 202 -10.27 0.79 13.82
CA ARG A 202 -10.13 -0.57 14.40
C ARG A 202 -10.99 -0.82 15.63
N HIS A 203 -11.32 0.22 16.39
CA HIS A 203 -12.20 0.11 17.56
C HIS A 203 -13.65 -0.21 17.18
N ARG A 204 -14.08 0.21 15.98
CA ARG A 204 -15.41 -0.08 15.43
C ARG A 204 -15.42 -1.39 14.64
N THR A 205 -14.40 -1.62 13.81
CA THR A 205 -14.32 -2.76 12.89
C THR A 205 -13.87 -4.05 13.59
N GLY A 206 -13.15 -3.92 14.70
CA GLY A 206 -12.55 -5.03 15.42
C GLY A 206 -11.18 -5.44 14.84
N SER A 207 -10.28 -5.89 15.73
CA SER A 207 -8.90 -6.25 15.35
C SER A 207 -8.84 -7.35 14.29
N ARG A 208 -9.78 -8.30 14.28
CA ARG A 208 -9.81 -9.40 13.29
C ARG A 208 -10.08 -8.88 11.88
N MET A 209 -11.09 -8.03 11.70
CA MET A 209 -11.43 -7.47 10.40
C MET A 209 -10.32 -6.54 9.91
N TRP A 210 -9.77 -5.69 10.78
CA TRP A 210 -8.63 -4.83 10.43
C TRP A 210 -7.42 -5.63 9.94
N VAL A 211 -6.96 -6.65 10.69
CA VAL A 211 -5.82 -7.48 10.25
C VAL A 211 -6.11 -8.16 8.91
N ALA A 212 -7.35 -8.62 8.70
CA ALA A 212 -7.72 -9.30 7.47
C ALA A 212 -7.71 -8.36 6.26
N LEU A 213 -8.27 -7.15 6.39
CA LEU A 213 -8.26 -6.12 5.34
C LEU A 213 -6.85 -5.58 5.08
N HIS A 214 -6.08 -5.33 6.15
CA HIS A 214 -4.73 -4.79 6.02
C HIS A 214 -3.78 -5.71 5.25
N ARG A 215 -4.03 -7.02 5.19
CA ARG A 215 -3.25 -7.95 4.33
C ARG A 215 -3.31 -7.59 2.85
N PHE A 216 -4.38 -6.94 2.39
CA PHE A 216 -4.52 -6.51 1.00
C PHE A 216 -3.67 -5.28 0.67
N VAL A 217 -3.03 -4.63 1.65
CA VAL A 217 -2.07 -3.54 1.39
C VAL A 217 -0.89 -4.04 0.53
N ILE A 218 -0.57 -5.33 0.54
CA ILE A 218 0.46 -5.86 -0.38
C ILE A 218 0.06 -5.67 -1.86
N VAL A 219 -1.24 -5.69 -2.18
CA VAL A 219 -1.73 -5.43 -3.54
C VAL A 219 -1.44 -3.98 -3.95
N VAL A 220 -1.59 -3.03 -3.02
CA VAL A 220 -1.20 -1.63 -3.25
C VAL A 220 0.25 -1.54 -3.66
N TYR A 221 1.14 -2.22 -2.92
CA TYR A 221 2.57 -2.23 -3.24
C TYR A 221 2.86 -2.83 -4.63
N VAL A 222 2.25 -3.98 -4.94
CA VAL A 222 2.41 -4.62 -6.26
C VAL A 222 1.93 -3.71 -7.38
N LEU A 223 0.76 -3.08 -7.23
CA LEU A 223 0.23 -2.12 -8.21
C LEU A 223 1.16 -0.91 -8.37
N SER A 224 1.76 -0.41 -7.28
CA SER A 224 2.74 0.68 -7.34
C SER A 224 4.01 0.29 -8.09
N VAL A 225 4.58 -0.89 -7.84
CA VAL A 225 5.75 -1.39 -8.59
C VAL A 225 5.42 -1.51 -10.08
N TRP A 226 4.26 -2.08 -10.40
CA TRP A 226 3.83 -2.25 -11.79
C TRP A 226 3.55 -0.91 -12.48
N HIS A 227 2.94 0.05 -11.77
CA HIS A 227 2.76 1.42 -12.24
C HIS A 227 4.10 2.04 -12.64
N THR A 228 5.11 1.91 -11.79
CA THR A 228 6.46 2.40 -12.07
C THR A 228 7.10 1.69 -13.25
N LEU A 229 7.02 0.36 -13.34
CA LEU A 229 7.63 -0.40 -14.44
C LEU A 229 6.95 -0.17 -15.80
N LEU A 230 5.66 0.22 -15.81
CA LEU A 230 4.92 0.47 -17.05
C LEU A 230 5.03 1.92 -17.56
N TYR A 231 5.33 2.88 -16.69
CA TYR A 231 5.28 4.32 -17.04
C TYR A 231 6.46 5.15 -16.56
N GLY A 232 7.34 4.60 -15.74
CA GLY A 232 8.57 5.25 -15.35
C GLY A 232 9.48 5.39 -16.57
N THR A 233 9.63 6.60 -17.08
CA THR A 233 10.53 6.91 -18.21
C THR A 233 11.98 6.50 -17.93
N ASN A 234 12.39 6.55 -16.66
CA ASN A 234 13.71 6.09 -16.19
C ASN A 234 13.90 4.56 -16.20
N VAL A 235 12.83 3.77 -16.33
CA VAL A 235 12.84 2.30 -16.37
C VAL A 235 12.07 1.77 -17.58
N TRP A 236 11.98 2.58 -18.64
CA TRP A 236 11.23 2.21 -19.84
C TRP A 236 11.95 1.18 -20.69
N TYR A 237 13.25 1.38 -20.86
CA TYR A 237 14.14 0.47 -21.57
C TYR A 237 14.70 -0.59 -20.63
N ASP A 238 15.16 -1.70 -21.22
CA ASP A 238 15.98 -2.66 -20.50
C ASP A 238 17.23 -1.96 -19.94
N GLY A 239 17.69 -2.39 -18.76
CA GLY A 239 18.92 -1.84 -18.21
C GLY A 239 19.11 -2.05 -16.72
N THR A 240 20.31 -1.72 -16.27
CA THR A 240 20.76 -1.97 -14.89
C THR A 240 19.85 -1.36 -13.83
N PHE A 241 19.29 -0.17 -14.09
CA PHE A 241 18.39 0.48 -13.14
C PHE A 241 17.02 -0.23 -13.06
N ARG A 242 16.47 -0.69 -14.18
CA ARG A 242 15.22 -1.47 -14.20
C ARG A 242 15.42 -2.84 -13.54
N THR A 243 16.52 -3.52 -13.86
CA THR A 243 16.93 -4.76 -13.19
C THR A 243 17.12 -4.55 -11.68
N LEU A 244 17.67 -3.41 -11.25
CA LEU A 244 17.76 -3.06 -9.82
C LEU A 244 16.38 -2.94 -9.17
N VAL A 245 15.40 -2.33 -9.84
CA VAL A 245 14.02 -2.27 -9.34
C VAL A 245 13.43 -3.67 -9.13
N TRP A 246 13.72 -4.61 -10.03
CA TRP A 246 13.36 -6.02 -9.85
C TRP A 246 14.11 -6.67 -8.70
N ALA A 247 15.41 -6.41 -8.57
CA ALA A 247 16.25 -6.97 -7.51
C ALA A 247 15.75 -6.56 -6.13
N LEU A 248 15.30 -5.31 -5.99
CA LEU A 248 14.70 -4.79 -4.77
C LEU A 248 13.40 -5.52 -4.38
N GLN A 249 12.77 -6.29 -5.26
CA GLN A 249 11.60 -7.10 -4.89
C GLN A 249 11.98 -8.39 -4.15
N MET A 250 13.23 -8.86 -4.30
CA MET A 250 13.70 -10.10 -3.70
C MET A 250 13.59 -10.13 -2.16
N PRO A 251 14.02 -9.09 -1.41
CA PRO A 251 13.85 -9.06 0.04
C PRO A 251 12.39 -9.16 0.49
N ILE A 252 11.47 -8.49 -0.21
CA ILE A 252 10.03 -8.56 0.10
C ILE A 252 9.50 -9.97 -0.16
N ALA A 253 9.81 -10.54 -1.32
CA ALA A 253 9.37 -11.88 -1.69
C ALA A 253 9.91 -12.94 -0.69
N ALA A 254 11.18 -12.82 -0.30
CA ALA A 254 11.80 -13.67 0.72
C ALA A 254 11.12 -13.52 2.09
N LEU A 255 10.85 -12.29 2.54
CA LEU A 255 10.15 -12.06 3.81
C LEU A 255 8.71 -12.61 3.80
N ILE A 256 8.00 -12.51 2.68
CA ILE A 256 6.68 -13.12 2.50
C ILE A 256 6.79 -14.64 2.56
N LEU A 257 7.77 -15.24 1.87
CA LEU A 257 8.01 -16.67 1.90
C LEU A 257 8.29 -17.16 3.32
N LEU A 258 9.22 -16.52 4.03
CA LEU A 258 9.56 -16.81 5.42
C LEU A 258 8.32 -16.75 6.32
N ARG A 259 7.47 -15.75 6.13
CA ARG A 259 6.21 -15.61 6.87
C ARG A 259 5.22 -16.75 6.59
N LEU A 260 5.15 -17.24 5.35
CA LEU A 260 4.27 -18.37 5.00
C LEU A 260 4.82 -19.72 5.48
N LEU A 261 6.14 -19.86 5.57
CA LEU A 261 6.82 -21.06 6.05
C LEU A 261 6.87 -21.16 7.59
N ALA A 262 7.02 -20.03 8.28
CA ALA A 262 7.10 -19.96 9.74
C ALA A 262 5.98 -19.08 10.34
N PRO A 263 4.74 -19.58 10.46
CA PRO A 263 3.62 -18.81 11.00
C PRO A 263 3.85 -18.41 12.46
N ALA A 264 3.70 -17.11 12.74
CA ALA A 264 3.97 -16.53 14.07
C ALA A 264 2.97 -16.99 15.14
N ARG A 265 1.74 -17.39 14.78
CA ARG A 265 0.71 -17.79 15.76
C ARG A 265 0.40 -19.29 15.69
N PRO A 266 0.18 -19.98 16.83
CA PRO A 266 -0.25 -21.38 16.84
C PRO A 266 -1.53 -21.66 16.04
N ARG A 267 -2.47 -20.70 16.00
CA ARG A 267 -3.70 -20.79 15.18
C ARG A 267 -3.44 -20.67 13.67
N GLU A 268 -2.26 -20.20 13.29
CA GLU A 268 -1.79 -20.13 11.91
C GLU A 268 -0.97 -21.37 11.53
N ARG A 269 -0.67 -22.28 12.48
CA ARG A 269 -0.05 -23.57 12.19
C ARG A 269 -1.12 -24.52 11.62
N LEU A 270 -0.74 -25.32 10.62
CA LEU A 270 -1.61 -26.33 10.04
C LEU A 270 -2.00 -27.32 11.14
N ARG A 271 -3.27 -27.32 11.55
CA ARG A 271 -3.87 -28.43 12.28
C ARG A 271 -4.78 -29.14 11.30
N LEU A 272 -4.54 -30.43 11.08
CA LEU A 272 -5.37 -31.35 10.30
C LEU A 272 -6.71 -31.64 11.01
N ARG A 273 -7.43 -30.59 11.42
CA ARG A 273 -8.78 -30.73 11.98
C ARG A 273 -9.81 -30.32 10.93
N GLY A 274 -10.23 -31.30 10.14
CA GLY A 274 -11.58 -31.42 9.59
C GLY A 274 -11.98 -30.60 8.36
N HIS A 275 -11.19 -29.64 7.87
CA HIS A 275 -11.53 -28.90 6.65
C HIS A 275 -10.38 -28.87 5.64
N PRO A 276 -10.58 -29.30 4.38
CA PRO A 276 -9.52 -29.36 3.35
C PRO A 276 -9.21 -27.99 2.70
N LEU A 277 -10.20 -27.10 2.59
CA LEU A 277 -10.08 -25.78 1.95
C LEU A 277 -8.96 -24.88 2.54
N PRO A 278 -8.71 -24.84 3.86
CA PRO A 278 -7.61 -24.05 4.43
C PRO A 278 -6.21 -24.56 4.07
N VAL A 279 -6.06 -25.85 3.74
CA VAL A 279 -4.76 -26.45 3.42
C VAL A 279 -4.40 -26.14 1.97
N THR A 280 -5.34 -26.33 1.04
CA THR A 280 -5.14 -26.08 -0.40
C THR A 280 -4.83 -24.62 -0.68
N VAL A 281 -5.58 -23.68 -0.09
CA VAL A 281 -5.34 -22.23 -0.25
C VAL A 281 -3.97 -21.82 0.26
N ARG A 282 -3.49 -22.43 1.36
CA ARG A 282 -2.17 -22.12 1.92
C ARG A 282 -1.04 -22.71 1.10
N LEU A 283 -1.21 -23.93 0.59
CA LEU A 283 -0.25 -24.54 -0.32
C LEU A 283 -0.15 -23.73 -1.61
N ALA A 284 -1.28 -23.39 -2.22
CA ALA A 284 -1.34 -22.53 -3.39
C ALA A 284 -0.64 -21.18 -3.13
N GLY A 285 -0.88 -20.54 -1.99
CA GLY A 285 -0.20 -19.30 -1.61
C GLY A 285 1.32 -19.46 -1.46
N ARG A 286 1.80 -20.58 -0.89
CA ARG A 286 3.24 -20.87 -0.80
C ARG A 286 3.87 -21.11 -2.17
N LEU A 287 3.23 -21.94 -2.99
CA LEU A 287 3.69 -22.23 -4.35
C LEU A 287 3.72 -20.96 -5.20
N ALA A 288 2.70 -20.10 -5.09
CA ALA A 288 2.68 -18.80 -5.76
C ALA A 288 3.87 -17.93 -5.37
N VAL A 289 4.20 -17.83 -4.07
CA VAL A 289 5.35 -17.03 -3.61
C VAL A 289 6.68 -17.64 -4.02
N VAL A 290 6.82 -18.96 -3.99
CA VAL A 290 8.02 -19.64 -4.52
C VAL A 290 8.18 -19.37 -6.01
N ALA A 291 7.11 -19.49 -6.79
CA ALA A 291 7.12 -19.14 -8.21
C ALA A 291 7.48 -17.66 -8.43
N THR A 292 6.99 -16.74 -7.61
CA THR A 292 7.41 -15.32 -7.66
C THR A 292 8.89 -15.15 -7.40
N VAL A 293 9.46 -15.79 -6.37
CA VAL A 293 10.90 -15.72 -6.06
C VAL A 293 11.73 -16.26 -7.23
N LEU A 294 11.35 -17.42 -7.77
CA LEU A 294 12.04 -18.03 -8.91
C LEU A 294 11.92 -17.17 -10.18
N GLY A 295 10.76 -16.58 -10.43
CA GLY A 295 10.56 -15.66 -11.56
C GLY A 295 11.41 -14.40 -11.43
N LEU A 296 11.46 -13.79 -10.24
CA LEU A 296 12.35 -12.66 -9.96
C LEU A 296 13.82 -13.04 -10.15
N LEU A 297 14.25 -14.20 -9.64
CA LEU A 297 15.61 -14.69 -9.84
C LEU A 297 15.92 -14.91 -11.32
N ALA A 298 14.99 -15.46 -12.09
CA ALA A 298 15.14 -15.64 -13.52
C ALA A 298 15.34 -14.29 -14.22
N VAL A 299 14.52 -13.27 -13.92
CA VAL A 299 14.69 -11.90 -14.45
C VAL A 299 16.10 -11.36 -14.15
N LEU A 300 16.60 -11.55 -12.92
CA LEU A 300 17.93 -11.07 -12.54
C LEU A 300 19.08 -11.79 -13.25
N VAL A 301 18.93 -13.10 -13.47
CA VAL A 301 19.98 -13.93 -14.09
C VAL A 301 20.00 -13.75 -15.61
N THR A 302 18.82 -13.68 -16.24
CA THR A 302 18.72 -13.55 -17.70
C THR A 302 18.87 -12.11 -18.17
N GLY A 303 18.62 -11.12 -17.30
CA GLY A 303 18.53 -9.71 -17.68
C GLY A 303 17.27 -9.38 -18.49
N VAL A 304 16.37 -10.35 -18.71
CA VAL A 304 15.10 -10.15 -19.42
C VAL A 304 14.11 -9.54 -18.44
N ASP A 305 14.20 -8.22 -18.28
CA ASP A 305 13.45 -7.48 -17.25
C ASP A 305 12.16 -6.82 -17.78
N GLY A 306 11.84 -7.09 -19.05
CA GLY A 306 10.62 -6.67 -19.72
C GLY A 306 10.57 -5.19 -20.07
N GLY A 307 11.73 -4.53 -20.11
CA GLY A 307 11.88 -3.23 -20.75
C GLY A 307 11.81 -3.36 -22.27
N ARG A 308 11.95 -2.23 -22.95
CA ARG A 308 12.04 -2.18 -24.41
C ARG A 308 13.48 -2.06 -24.84
N ASP A 309 13.79 -2.57 -26.02
CA ASP A 309 15.06 -2.29 -26.68
C ASP A 309 15.04 -0.84 -27.21
N PRO A 310 16.02 0.02 -26.88
CA PRO A 310 16.15 1.37 -27.45
C PRO A 310 16.17 1.40 -28.97
N ASP A 311 16.69 0.34 -29.61
CA ASP A 311 16.89 0.26 -31.05
C ASP A 311 15.68 -0.37 -31.77
N ASP A 312 14.70 -0.92 -31.04
CA ASP A 312 13.45 -1.43 -31.60
C ASP A 312 12.43 -0.29 -31.81
N HIS A 313 12.58 0.43 -32.93
CA HIS A 313 11.72 1.54 -33.32
C HIS A 313 10.31 1.16 -33.82
N GLY A 314 9.82 -0.06 -33.55
CA GLY A 314 8.39 -0.37 -33.72
C GLY A 314 8.03 -1.77 -34.23
N GLY A 315 8.89 -2.78 -34.09
CA GLY A 315 8.65 -4.10 -34.68
C GLY A 315 8.22 -5.21 -33.71
N THR A 316 8.75 -5.24 -32.48
CA THR A 316 8.62 -6.45 -31.63
C THR A 316 8.17 -6.21 -30.19
N SER A 317 8.05 -4.96 -29.77
CA SER A 317 7.53 -4.61 -28.44
C SER A 317 6.14 -5.25 -28.20
N PRO A 318 5.99 -6.07 -27.15
CA PRO A 318 4.71 -6.70 -26.82
C PRO A 318 3.59 -5.66 -26.70
N ALA A 319 2.39 -6.04 -27.15
CA ALA A 319 1.21 -5.22 -26.96
C ALA A 319 1.04 -4.84 -25.48
N LEU A 320 0.40 -3.70 -25.23
CA LEU A 320 0.11 -3.20 -23.90
C LEU A 320 -0.62 -4.26 -23.05
N TRP A 321 0.12 -4.92 -22.16
CA TRP A 321 -0.41 -5.95 -21.26
C TRP A 321 -0.20 -5.55 -19.79
N PRO A 322 -1.19 -5.76 -18.90
CA PRO A 322 -2.50 -6.36 -19.15
C PRO A 322 -3.50 -5.39 -19.81
N GLU A 323 -4.43 -5.94 -20.60
CA GLU A 323 -5.54 -5.18 -21.20
C GLU A 323 -6.48 -4.58 -20.12
N ARG A 324 -7.20 -3.50 -20.46
CA ARG A 324 -8.09 -2.80 -19.52
C ARG A 324 -9.12 -3.71 -18.85
N TRP A 325 -9.73 -4.64 -19.59
CA TRP A 325 -10.73 -5.56 -19.02
C TRP A 325 -10.12 -6.50 -17.98
N VAL A 326 -8.85 -6.91 -18.12
CA VAL A 326 -8.14 -7.76 -17.15
C VAL A 326 -7.99 -7.00 -15.83
N ILE A 327 -7.67 -5.71 -15.90
CA ILE A 327 -7.54 -4.84 -14.72
C ILE A 327 -8.89 -4.71 -14.01
N TRP A 328 -9.97 -4.45 -14.76
CA TRP A 328 -11.31 -4.34 -14.20
C TRP A 328 -11.83 -5.66 -13.61
N ALA A 329 -11.59 -6.79 -14.29
CA ALA A 329 -11.92 -8.12 -13.78
C ALA A 329 -11.13 -8.44 -12.50
N GLY A 330 -9.84 -8.12 -12.48
CA GLY A 330 -8.99 -8.25 -11.29
C GLY A 330 -9.46 -7.39 -10.13
N LEU A 331 -9.85 -6.13 -10.39
CA LEU A 331 -10.42 -5.24 -9.37
C LEU A 331 -11.75 -5.75 -8.83
N LEU A 332 -12.64 -6.25 -9.70
CA LEU A 332 -13.90 -6.88 -9.29
C LEU A 332 -13.63 -8.08 -8.39
N ALA A 333 -12.74 -8.98 -8.79
CA ALA A 333 -12.34 -10.14 -7.99
C ALA A 333 -11.75 -9.73 -6.63
N LEU A 334 -10.87 -8.72 -6.60
CA LEU A 334 -10.30 -8.17 -5.37
C LEU A 334 -11.40 -7.59 -4.46
N THR A 335 -12.34 -6.85 -5.03
CA THR A 335 -13.46 -6.24 -4.31
C THR A 335 -14.37 -7.31 -3.69
N LEU A 336 -14.71 -8.33 -4.46
CA LEU A 336 -15.49 -9.48 -3.98
C LEU A 336 -14.75 -10.21 -2.85
N ALA A 337 -13.43 -10.39 -2.96
CA ALA A 337 -12.61 -10.97 -1.90
C ALA A 337 -12.61 -10.11 -0.63
N LEU A 338 -12.46 -8.78 -0.75
CA LEU A 338 -12.53 -7.84 0.36
C LEU A 338 -13.89 -7.90 1.06
N VAL A 339 -14.98 -7.89 0.29
CA VAL A 339 -16.36 -7.99 0.81
C VAL A 339 -16.58 -9.31 1.52
N ALA A 340 -16.16 -10.43 0.93
CA ALA A 340 -16.27 -11.76 1.53
C ALA A 340 -15.48 -11.85 2.85
N VAL A 341 -14.27 -11.31 2.89
CA VAL A 341 -13.43 -11.23 4.10
C VAL A 341 -14.09 -10.36 5.17
N ALA A 342 -14.59 -9.18 4.79
CA ALA A 342 -15.29 -8.30 5.71
C ALA A 342 -16.54 -8.98 6.29
N HIS A 343 -17.36 -9.61 5.45
CA HIS A 343 -18.57 -10.32 5.89
C HIS A 343 -18.25 -11.47 6.86
N ARG A 344 -17.24 -12.30 6.55
CA ARG A 344 -16.82 -13.42 7.41
C ARG A 344 -16.20 -12.99 8.74
N THR A 345 -15.62 -11.79 8.80
CA THR A 345 -14.91 -11.28 9.99
C THR A 345 -15.72 -10.27 10.80
N ARG A 346 -16.91 -9.88 10.32
CA ARG A 346 -17.84 -9.03 11.06
C ARG A 346 -18.15 -9.67 12.42
N PRO A 347 -17.99 -8.93 13.54
CA PRO A 347 -18.43 -9.40 14.84
C PRO A 347 -19.92 -9.74 14.75
N ALA A 348 -20.30 -10.98 15.08
CA ALA A 348 -21.70 -11.40 15.13
C ALA A 348 -22.42 -10.72 16.30
N ALA A 349 -22.68 -9.42 16.18
CA ALA A 349 -23.09 -8.56 17.28
C ALA A 349 -24.57 -8.70 17.70
N ARG A 350 -25.28 -9.77 17.31
CA ARG A 350 -26.75 -9.81 17.48
C ARG A 350 -27.36 -11.13 17.97
N LYS A 351 -26.70 -12.29 17.80
CA LYS A 351 -27.30 -13.55 18.26
C LYS A 351 -27.33 -13.71 19.79
N ASP A 352 -26.43 -13.06 20.53
CA ASP A 352 -26.42 -13.14 21.99
C ASP A 352 -27.38 -12.13 22.65
N ARG A 353 -27.63 -10.97 22.03
CA ARG A 353 -28.62 -10.00 22.56
C ARG A 353 -30.08 -10.44 22.38
N GLU A 354 -30.35 -11.30 21.40
CA GLU A 354 -31.66 -11.94 21.21
C GLU A 354 -31.84 -13.12 22.18
N ARG A 355 -30.78 -13.91 22.42
CA ARG A 355 -30.79 -14.99 23.43
C ARG A 355 -30.95 -14.50 24.86
N ASP A 356 -30.34 -13.37 25.23
CA ASP A 356 -30.52 -12.80 26.58
C ASP A 356 -31.88 -12.10 26.72
N ARG A 357 -32.41 -11.46 25.66
CA ARG A 357 -33.78 -10.90 25.69
C ARG A 357 -34.87 -11.97 25.80
N ASP A 358 -34.67 -13.15 25.22
CA ASP A 358 -35.62 -14.27 25.38
C ASP A 358 -35.47 -15.00 26.72
N ARG A 359 -34.30 -14.90 27.39
CA ARG A 359 -34.12 -15.41 28.76
C ARG A 359 -34.70 -14.51 29.84
N ASP A 360 -34.70 -13.20 29.62
CA ASP A 360 -35.25 -12.21 30.56
C ASP A 360 -36.76 -11.93 30.34
N ARG A 361 -37.45 -12.70 29.49
CA ARG A 361 -38.91 -12.67 29.40
C ARG A 361 -39.53 -13.43 30.58
N PRO A 362 -40.23 -12.76 31.52
CA PRO A 362 -40.93 -13.45 32.59
C PRO A 362 -42.07 -14.26 31.96
N GLY A 363 -41.99 -15.59 32.00
CA GLY A 363 -43.03 -16.49 31.49
C GLY A 363 -42.56 -17.62 30.57
N ALA A 364 -41.26 -17.79 30.32
CA ALA A 364 -40.79 -19.00 29.63
C ALA A 364 -41.09 -20.24 30.51
N PRO A 365 -41.88 -21.22 30.04
CA PRO A 365 -42.22 -22.40 30.83
C PRO A 365 -40.94 -23.21 31.10
N ALA A 366 -40.75 -23.61 32.36
CA ALA A 366 -39.75 -24.61 32.72
C ALA A 366 -40.18 -25.95 32.11
N GLY A 367 -39.52 -26.33 31.01
CA GLY A 367 -39.64 -27.62 30.35
C GLY A 367 -38.30 -28.32 30.30
#